data_AF-A0A0S2HZ31-F1
#
_entry.id   AF-A0A0S2HZ31-F1
#
_cell.length_a   1.000
_cell.length_b   1.000
_cell.length_c   1.000
_cell.angle_alpha   90.00
_cell.angle_beta   90.00
_cell.angle_gamma   90.00
#
_symmetry.space_group_name_H-M   'P 1'
#
loop_
_entity.id
_entity.type
_entity.pdbx_description
1 polymer ?
#
loop_
_entity_poly.entity_id
_entity_poly.type
_entity_poly.pdbx_seq_one_letter_code
_entity_poly.pdbx_strand_id
1 'polypeptide(L)'
;MKIIQITLFFFIVISFNQGLAQKCRYEKNEIDAVTEMVVKRTEPVEITEVNDQPLFMKAQCIGENKYLKVRYYRYNSFTINASEPFEIIFADQTSVELQARDMPETESSGGFMKVSSLLIFNLSKEQYQMLLDKPAVQIKYFIDGGGYIRKDIRKRYQGDIQYIMRCILLDAD
;
A
#
# COMPACT_ATOMS: atom_id res chain seq x y z
N MET A 1 53.67 -5.46 -8.09
CA MET A 1 52.86 -4.39 -7.47
C MET A 1 51.53 -4.08 -8.14
N LYS A 2 51.25 -4.46 -9.40
CA LYS A 2 49.96 -4.17 -10.07
C LYS A 2 48.79 -5.09 -9.68
N ILE A 3 49.07 -6.33 -9.25
CA ILE A 3 48.02 -7.31 -8.93
C ILE A 3 47.28 -6.94 -7.62
N ILE A 4 47.99 -6.39 -6.64
CA ILE A 4 47.41 -6.00 -5.34
C ILE A 4 46.42 -4.83 -5.48
N GLN A 5 46.63 -3.94 -6.46
CA GLN A 5 45.71 -2.82 -6.72
C GLN A 5 44.39 -3.26 -7.35
N ILE A 6 44.40 -4.34 -8.16
CA ILE A 6 43.18 -4.86 -8.80
C ILE A 6 42.28 -5.54 -7.77
N THR A 7 42.86 -6.29 -6.82
CA THR A 7 42.09 -6.96 -5.76
C THR A 7 41.42 -5.98 -4.79
N LEU A 8 42.09 -4.85 -4.51
CA LEU A 8 41.53 -3.81 -3.63
C LEU A 8 40.31 -3.11 -4.25
N PHE A 9 40.33 -2.90 -5.58
CA PHE A 9 39.21 -2.28 -6.29
C PHE A 9 37.98 -3.20 -6.32
N PHE A 10 38.18 -4.52 -6.46
CA PHE A 10 37.09 -5.50 -6.45
C PHE A 10 36.40 -5.60 -5.07
N PHE A 11 37.14 -5.49 -3.97
CA PHE A 11 36.57 -5.53 -2.62
C PHE A 11 35.70 -4.31 -2.29
N ILE A 12 36.05 -3.13 -2.82
CA ILE A 12 35.29 -1.91 -2.59
C ILE A 12 33.92 -1.99 -3.30
N VAL A 13 33.86 -2.53 -4.53
CA VAL A 13 32.59 -2.68 -5.28
C VAL A 13 31.64 -3.70 -4.63
N ILE A 14 32.18 -4.74 -3.99
CA ILE A 14 31.35 -5.75 -3.28
C ILE A 14 30.78 -5.17 -1.97
N SER A 15 31.54 -4.28 -1.31
CA SER A 15 31.14 -3.71 -0.02
C SER A 15 30.00 -2.68 -0.13
N PHE A 16 29.80 -2.06 -1.30
CA PHE A 16 28.69 -1.13 -1.53
C PHE A 16 27.35 -1.82 -1.87
N ASN A 17 27.32 -3.13 -2.11
CA ASN A 17 26.07 -3.86 -2.41
C ASN A 17 25.32 -4.36 -1.15
N GLN A 18 25.87 -4.18 0.05
CA GLN A 18 25.21 -4.59 1.30
C GLN A 18 24.47 -3.46 2.02
N GLY A 19 24.42 -2.25 1.42
CA GLY A 19 24.11 -0.99 2.12
C GLY A 19 22.69 -0.45 2.05
N LEU A 20 21.69 -1.16 1.52
CA LEU A 20 20.28 -0.69 1.52
C LEU A 20 19.29 -1.85 1.70
N ALA A 21 19.49 -2.70 2.72
CA ALA A 21 18.37 -3.45 3.27
C ALA A 21 17.47 -2.43 4.01
N GLN A 22 16.59 -1.77 3.26
CA GLN A 22 15.60 -0.84 3.81
C GLN A 22 14.73 -1.67 4.77
N LYS A 23 14.99 -1.55 6.08
CA LYS A 23 14.29 -2.36 7.10
C LYS A 23 12.81 -2.04 7.05
N CYS A 24 12.03 -2.99 6.54
CA CYS A 24 10.59 -2.89 6.49
C CYS A 24 9.98 -2.70 7.88
N ARG A 25 9.06 -1.75 7.97
CA ARG A 25 8.32 -1.44 9.20
C ARG A 25 7.02 -2.25 9.22
N TYR A 26 6.95 -3.21 10.15
CA TYR A 26 5.82 -4.12 10.29
C TYR A 26 5.01 -3.81 11.54
N GLU A 27 3.69 -3.74 11.39
CA GLU A 27 2.73 -3.86 12.50
C GLU A 27 2.67 -5.31 13.00
N LYS A 28 2.82 -6.27 12.07
CA LYS A 28 2.77 -7.70 12.36
C LYS A 28 3.70 -8.46 11.40
N ASN A 29 4.51 -9.37 11.92
CA ASN A 29 5.34 -10.27 11.12
C ASN A 29 5.54 -11.56 11.91
N GLU A 30 4.61 -12.50 11.77
CA GLU A 30 4.62 -13.76 12.51
C GLU A 30 4.05 -14.90 11.66
N ILE A 31 4.28 -16.12 12.12
CA ILE A 31 3.59 -17.31 11.63
C ILE A 31 2.35 -17.49 12.51
N ASP A 32 1.17 -17.55 11.90
CA ASP A 32 -0.08 -17.75 12.62
C ASP A 32 -0.10 -19.15 13.24
N ALA A 33 -0.30 -19.25 14.55
CA ALA A 33 -0.15 -20.51 15.29
C ALA A 33 -1.22 -21.57 14.96
N VAL A 34 -2.35 -21.16 14.36
CA VAL A 34 -3.46 -22.07 14.04
C VAL A 34 -3.36 -22.54 12.59
N THR A 35 -3.04 -21.62 11.69
CA THR A 35 -3.02 -21.89 10.24
C THR A 35 -1.63 -22.16 9.69
N GLU A 36 -0.58 -21.95 10.49
CA GLU A 36 0.84 -22.03 10.11
C GLU A 36 1.22 -21.11 8.94
N MET A 37 0.33 -20.17 8.57
CA MET A 37 0.58 -19.24 7.48
C MET A 37 1.42 -18.07 7.96
N VAL A 38 2.36 -17.65 7.11
CA VAL A 38 3.10 -16.40 7.31
C VAL A 38 2.15 -15.21 7.16
N VAL A 39 2.06 -14.39 8.21
CA VAL A 39 1.28 -13.16 8.23
C VAL A 39 2.21 -11.97 8.40
N LYS A 40 2.40 -11.20 7.31
CA LYS A 40 3.09 -9.90 7.33
C LYS A 40 2.07 -8.78 7.15
N ARG A 41 2.21 -7.70 7.92
CA ARG A 41 1.42 -6.47 7.83
C ARG A 41 2.33 -5.28 8.05
N THR A 42 2.35 -4.35 7.10
CA THR A 42 3.15 -3.13 7.23
C THR A 42 2.50 -2.15 8.20
N GLU A 43 3.31 -1.25 8.77
CA GLU A 43 2.78 -0.03 9.37
C GLU A 43 2.00 0.79 8.31
N PRO A 44 0.98 1.56 8.72
CA PRO A 44 0.28 2.47 7.82
C PRO A 44 1.16 3.64 7.39
N VAL A 45 1.14 3.95 6.09
CA VAL A 45 1.80 5.11 5.49
C VAL A 45 0.76 6.09 4.98
N GLU A 46 0.98 7.39 5.18
CA GLU A 46 0.11 8.43 4.63
C GLU A 46 0.41 8.61 3.15
N ILE A 47 -0.62 8.53 2.30
CA ILE A 47 -0.45 8.66 0.85
C ILE A 47 -0.87 10.04 0.36
N THR A 48 -2.01 10.53 0.84
CA THR A 48 -2.54 11.85 0.48
C THR A 48 -3.58 12.28 1.51
N GLU A 49 -4.16 13.46 1.30
CA GLU A 49 -5.27 13.98 2.09
C GLU A 49 -6.56 13.91 1.26
N VAL A 50 -7.63 13.35 1.84
CA VAL A 50 -8.98 13.35 1.27
C VAL A 50 -9.91 14.04 2.25
N ASN A 51 -10.65 15.06 1.78
CA ASN A 51 -11.51 15.88 2.62
C ASN A 51 -10.78 16.43 3.87
N ASP A 52 -9.60 17.01 3.65
CA ASP A 52 -8.72 17.58 4.68
C ASP A 52 -8.31 16.60 5.80
N GLN A 53 -8.34 15.30 5.51
CA GLN A 53 -7.92 14.24 6.42
C GLN A 53 -6.95 13.28 5.75
N PRO A 54 -5.98 12.73 6.49
CA PRO A 54 -5.02 11.80 5.93
C PRO A 54 -5.71 10.50 5.49
N LEU A 55 -5.36 10.05 4.29
CA LEU A 55 -5.66 8.73 3.76
C LEU A 55 -4.40 7.87 3.91
N PHE A 56 -4.54 6.81 4.68
CA PHE A 56 -3.44 5.89 4.96
C PHE A 56 -3.59 4.61 4.15
N MET A 57 -2.46 4.05 3.73
CA MET A 57 -2.39 2.73 3.11
C MET A 57 -1.50 1.79 3.90
N LYS A 58 -1.82 0.50 3.90
CA LYS A 58 -0.91 -0.54 4.38
C LYS A 58 -1.10 -1.84 3.60
N ALA A 59 -0.02 -2.60 3.49
CA ALA A 59 -0.01 -3.87 2.80
C ALA A 59 -0.08 -5.02 3.81
N GLN A 60 -0.75 -6.11 3.45
CA GLN A 60 -0.82 -7.32 4.26
C GLN A 60 -0.67 -8.56 3.38
N CYS A 61 0.08 -9.55 3.83
CA CYS A 61 0.02 -10.90 3.29
C CYS A 61 -0.48 -11.89 4.34
N ILE A 62 -1.19 -12.93 3.88
CA ILE A 62 -1.55 -14.12 4.66
C ILE A 62 -1.29 -15.30 3.73
N GLY A 63 -0.18 -16.02 3.97
CA GLY A 63 0.37 -16.92 2.98
C GLY A 63 0.56 -16.19 1.64
N GLU A 64 0.14 -16.83 0.55
CA GLU A 64 0.27 -16.29 -0.81
C GLU A 64 -0.62 -15.08 -1.08
N ASN A 65 -1.73 -14.95 -0.37
CA ASN A 65 -2.70 -13.88 -0.61
C ASN A 65 -2.12 -12.52 -0.20
N LYS A 66 -2.33 -11.52 -1.06
CA LYS A 66 -1.83 -10.14 -0.88
C LYS A 66 -3.00 -9.18 -0.83
N TYR A 67 -2.94 -8.23 0.10
CA TYR A 67 -4.01 -7.28 0.34
C TYR A 67 -3.44 -5.87 0.46
N LEU A 68 -4.13 -4.92 -0.16
CA LEU A 68 -3.96 -3.49 0.12
C LEU A 68 -5.13 -3.02 0.99
N LYS A 69 -4.82 -2.26 2.03
CA LYS A 69 -5.82 -1.71 2.93
C LYS A 69 -5.73 -0.19 2.91
N VAL A 70 -6.86 0.46 2.65
CA VAL A 70 -6.98 1.93 2.66
C VAL A 70 -7.79 2.35 3.87
N ARG A 71 -7.20 3.15 4.76
CA ARG A 71 -7.90 3.75 5.89
C ARG A 71 -8.17 5.22 5.59
N TYR A 72 -9.42 5.63 5.79
CA TYR A 72 -9.85 7.01 5.66
C TYR A 72 -10.85 7.35 6.77
N TYR A 73 -11.23 8.62 6.89
CA TYR A 73 -12.18 9.07 7.89
C TYR A 73 -13.52 9.45 7.24
N ARG A 74 -14.60 8.80 7.68
CA ARG A 74 -15.98 9.11 7.28
C ARG A 74 -16.52 10.29 8.08
N TYR A 75 -17.34 11.09 7.42
CA TYR A 75 -18.16 12.17 7.98
C TYR A 75 -19.52 12.17 7.27
N ASN A 76 -20.53 12.86 7.83
CA ASN A 76 -21.91 12.78 7.32
C ASN A 76 -22.07 12.96 5.80
N SER A 77 -21.24 13.79 5.16
CA SER A 77 -21.27 14.02 3.70
C SER A 77 -20.08 13.43 2.94
N PHE A 78 -19.20 12.69 3.61
CA PHE A 78 -18.01 12.10 3.00
C PHE A 78 -17.90 10.62 3.37
N THR A 79 -18.26 9.77 2.41
CA THR A 79 -18.05 8.32 2.45
C THR A 79 -17.52 7.90 1.09
N ILE A 80 -16.38 7.19 1.08
CA ILE A 80 -15.90 6.55 -0.14
C ILE A 80 -16.77 5.32 -0.37
N ASN A 81 -17.45 5.27 -1.51
CA ASN A 81 -18.32 4.17 -1.87
C ASN A 81 -17.47 2.92 -2.16
N ALA A 82 -17.71 1.86 -1.39
CA ALA A 82 -16.95 0.61 -1.51
C ALA A 82 -17.40 -0.29 -2.67
N SER A 83 -18.60 -0.04 -3.22
CA SER A 83 -19.14 -0.77 -4.38
C SER A 83 -18.54 -0.27 -5.70
N GLU A 84 -18.01 0.95 -5.73
CA GLU A 84 -17.36 1.53 -6.90
C GLU A 84 -15.83 1.27 -6.89
N PRO A 85 -15.18 1.17 -8.08
CA PRO A 85 -13.74 0.97 -8.15
C PRO A 85 -12.93 2.10 -7.52
N PHE A 86 -11.93 1.72 -6.72
CA PHE A 86 -10.86 2.61 -6.28
C PHE A 86 -9.68 2.46 -7.24
N GLU A 87 -9.27 3.53 -7.91
CA GLU A 87 -8.25 3.49 -8.96
C GLU A 87 -6.96 4.19 -8.50
N ILE A 88 -5.83 3.52 -8.66
CA ILE A 88 -4.49 4.11 -8.46
C ILE A 88 -3.88 4.37 -9.83
N ILE A 89 -3.52 5.62 -10.09
CA ILE A 89 -3.00 6.08 -11.38
C ILE A 89 -1.50 6.32 -11.24
N PHE A 90 -0.74 5.81 -12.20
CA PHE A 90 0.72 5.84 -12.22
C PHE A 90 1.26 6.98 -13.09
N ALA A 91 2.56 7.26 -12.96
CA ALA A 91 3.22 8.33 -13.70
C ALA A 91 3.11 8.19 -15.23
N ASP A 92 3.01 6.96 -15.74
CA ASP A 92 2.84 6.63 -17.17
C ASP A 92 1.37 6.69 -17.64
N GLN A 93 0.45 7.20 -16.81
CA GLN A 93 -0.99 7.27 -17.05
C GLN A 93 -1.70 5.91 -17.14
N THR A 94 -0.99 4.80 -16.93
CA THR A 94 -1.66 3.53 -16.66
C THR A 94 -2.25 3.56 -15.26
N SER A 95 -3.19 2.66 -14.99
CA SER A 95 -3.84 2.59 -13.69
C SER A 95 -4.15 1.15 -13.29
N VAL A 96 -4.40 0.99 -12.00
CA VAL A 96 -4.93 -0.25 -11.44
C VAL A 96 -6.24 0.04 -10.72
N GLU A 97 -7.30 -0.63 -11.15
CA GLU A 97 -8.60 -0.59 -10.51
C GLU A 97 -8.68 -1.66 -9.41
N LEU A 98 -9.19 -1.28 -8.25
CA LEU A 98 -9.28 -2.11 -7.06
C LEU A 98 -10.71 -2.11 -6.55
N GLN A 99 -11.30 -3.30 -6.46
CA GLN A 99 -12.63 -3.49 -5.88
C GLN A 99 -12.51 -3.83 -4.39
N ALA A 100 -13.18 -3.07 -3.54
CA ALA A 100 -13.19 -3.36 -2.12
C ALA A 100 -13.99 -4.64 -1.84
N ARG A 101 -13.55 -5.41 -0.85
CA ARG A 101 -14.33 -6.54 -0.33
C ARG A 101 -15.56 -6.02 0.41
N ASP A 102 -16.66 -6.75 0.28
CA ASP A 102 -17.82 -6.55 1.13
C ASP A 102 -17.43 -6.71 2.60
N MET A 103 -17.76 -5.69 3.38
CA MET A 103 -17.59 -5.69 4.82
C MET A 103 -18.99 -5.70 5.45
N PRO A 104 -19.20 -6.42 6.56
CA PRO A 104 -20.47 -6.38 7.25
C PRO A 104 -20.81 -4.93 7.61
N GLU A 105 -22.03 -4.51 7.28
CA GLU A 105 -22.49 -3.16 7.54
C GLU A 105 -22.36 -2.86 9.03
N THR A 106 -21.62 -1.80 9.35
CA THR A 106 -21.55 -1.30 10.71
C THR A 106 -22.66 -0.26 10.83
N GLU A 107 -23.74 -0.59 11.54
CA GLU A 107 -24.79 0.37 11.87
C GLU A 107 -24.16 1.56 12.62
N SER A 108 -24.06 2.72 11.97
CA SER A 108 -23.67 3.95 12.66
C SER A 108 -24.91 4.63 13.21
N SER A 109 -25.11 4.56 14.52
CA SER A 109 -26.12 5.35 15.22
C SER A 109 -25.82 6.84 15.03
N GLY A 110 -26.83 7.59 14.58
CA GLY A 110 -26.71 8.99 14.16
C GLY A 110 -26.08 9.88 15.22
N GLY A 111 -24.90 10.43 14.91
CA GLY A 111 -24.20 11.42 15.69
C GLY A 111 -23.07 12.04 14.87
N PHE A 112 -22.65 13.27 15.20
CA PHE A 112 -21.47 13.93 14.62
C PHE A 112 -20.20 13.19 15.06
N MET A 113 -19.88 12.05 14.43
CA MET A 113 -18.70 11.27 14.78
C MET A 113 -17.80 11.07 13.57
N LYS A 114 -16.53 11.46 13.73
CA LYS A 114 -15.44 11.07 12.83
C LYS A 114 -15.20 9.57 13.00
N VAL A 115 -15.62 8.77 12.01
CA VAL A 115 -15.46 7.31 12.08
C VAL A 115 -14.31 6.87 11.17
N SER A 116 -13.28 6.26 11.76
CA SER A 116 -12.22 5.60 10.99
C SER A 116 -12.80 4.43 10.22
N SER A 117 -12.49 4.36 8.93
CA SER A 117 -13.10 3.43 7.97
C SER A 117 -12.01 2.73 7.18
N LEU A 118 -12.26 1.49 6.78
CA LEU A 118 -11.24 0.63 6.16
C LEU A 118 -11.82 -0.03 4.91
N LEU A 119 -11.18 0.21 3.77
CA LEU A 119 -11.37 -0.56 2.55
C LEU A 119 -10.28 -1.63 2.49
N ILE A 120 -10.66 -2.84 2.09
CA ILE A 120 -9.75 -3.98 1.95
C ILE A 120 -9.85 -4.49 0.52
N PHE A 121 -8.73 -4.46 -0.20
CA PHE A 121 -8.62 -4.92 -1.58
C PHE A 121 -7.81 -6.22 -1.60
N ASN A 122 -8.35 -7.26 -2.24
CA ASN A 122 -7.55 -8.43 -2.61
C ASN A 122 -6.78 -8.10 -3.90
N LEU A 123 -5.49 -8.40 -3.94
CA LEU A 123 -4.65 -8.08 -5.08
C LEU A 123 -4.41 -9.33 -5.92
N SER A 124 -4.74 -9.26 -7.21
CA SER A 124 -4.23 -10.22 -8.19
C SER A 124 -2.71 -10.10 -8.32
N LYS A 125 -2.06 -11.11 -8.90
CA LYS A 125 -0.62 -11.07 -9.17
C LYS A 125 -0.24 -9.87 -10.04
N GLU A 126 -1.05 -9.56 -11.05
CA GLU A 126 -0.85 -8.42 -11.95
C GLU A 126 -1.02 -7.08 -11.22
N GLN A 127 -2.10 -6.93 -10.44
CA GLN A 127 -2.34 -5.71 -9.67
C GLN A 127 -1.22 -5.45 -8.65
N TYR A 128 -0.78 -6.51 -7.95
CA TYR A 128 0.35 -6.43 -7.02
C TYR A 128 1.63 -6.00 -7.74
N GLN A 129 1.94 -6.59 -8.90
CA GLN A 129 3.13 -6.25 -9.67
C GLN A 129 3.10 -4.79 -10.16
N MET A 130 1.94 -4.30 -10.63
CA MET A 130 1.79 -2.90 -11.03
C MET A 130 2.06 -1.93 -9.86
N LEU A 131 1.52 -2.23 -8.67
CA LEU A 131 1.73 -1.44 -7.46
C LEU A 131 3.18 -1.50 -6.93
N LEU A 132 3.91 -2.58 -7.26
CA LEU A 132 5.31 -2.77 -6.90
C LEU A 132 6.24 -1.95 -7.80
N ASP A 133 5.94 -1.93 -9.10
CA ASP A 133 6.88 -1.44 -10.13
C ASP A 133 6.72 0.05 -10.44
N LYS A 134 5.51 0.59 -10.29
CA LYS A 134 5.17 1.93 -10.77
C LYS A 134 4.89 2.90 -9.62
N PRO A 135 5.47 4.11 -9.62
CA PRO A 135 5.15 5.14 -8.65
C PRO A 135 3.74 5.67 -8.89
N ALA A 136 2.93 5.72 -7.84
CA ALA A 136 1.57 6.23 -7.89
C ALA A 136 1.57 7.76 -7.81
N VAL A 137 0.87 8.42 -8.72
CA VAL A 137 0.81 9.89 -8.80
C VAL A 137 -0.55 10.46 -8.44
N GLN A 138 -1.61 9.66 -8.53
CA GLN A 138 -2.97 10.08 -8.24
C GLN A 138 -3.81 8.88 -7.77
N ILE A 139 -4.81 9.15 -6.94
CA ILE A 139 -5.89 8.22 -6.64
C ILE A 139 -7.20 8.76 -7.21
N LYS A 140 -8.10 7.87 -7.60
CA LYS A 140 -9.46 8.19 -7.98
C LYS A 140 -10.43 7.28 -7.24
N TYR A 141 -11.49 7.89 -6.71
CA TYR A 141 -12.47 7.19 -5.88
C TYR A 141 -13.84 7.85 -6.02
N PHE A 142 -14.90 7.11 -5.73
CA PHE A 142 -16.26 7.61 -5.77
C PHE A 142 -16.76 8.00 -4.38
N ILE A 143 -17.47 9.12 -4.27
CA ILE A 143 -18.18 9.53 -3.05
C ILE A 143 -19.68 9.51 -3.30
N ASP A 144 -20.42 8.96 -2.34
CA ASP A 144 -21.88 9.02 -2.33
C ASP A 144 -22.37 10.47 -2.39
N GLY A 145 -23.15 10.81 -3.42
CA GLY A 145 -23.67 12.15 -3.66
C GLY A 145 -22.66 13.17 -4.25
N GLY A 146 -21.40 12.78 -4.44
CA GLY A 146 -20.34 13.64 -4.99
C GLY A 146 -19.73 13.16 -6.31
N GLY A 147 -19.87 11.87 -6.64
CA GLY A 147 -19.32 11.29 -7.86
C GLY A 147 -17.83 10.95 -7.76
N TYR A 148 -17.17 10.78 -8.91
CA TYR A 148 -15.74 10.48 -8.97
C TYR A 148 -14.88 11.70 -8.64
N ILE A 149 -13.95 11.52 -7.71
CA ILE A 149 -12.93 12.51 -7.33
C ILE A 149 -11.55 11.96 -7.66
N ARG A 150 -10.69 12.84 -8.18
CA ARG A 150 -9.25 12.59 -8.38
C ARG A 150 -8.44 13.40 -7.37
N LYS A 151 -7.44 12.77 -6.75
CA LYS A 151 -6.53 13.41 -5.79
C LYS A 151 -5.08 13.06 -6.07
N ASP A 152 -4.27 14.09 -6.27
CA ASP A 152 -2.84 13.95 -6.51
C ASP A 152 -2.12 13.46 -5.25
N ILE A 153 -1.10 12.64 -5.47
CA ILE A 153 -0.16 12.18 -4.46
C ILE A 153 1.05 13.10 -4.52
N ARG A 154 1.35 13.78 -3.40
CA ARG A 154 2.52 14.67 -3.31
C ARG A 154 3.79 13.87 -3.62
N LYS A 155 4.73 14.48 -4.35
CA LYS A 155 5.96 13.82 -4.84
C LYS A 155 6.70 12.97 -3.79
N ARG A 156 6.73 13.42 -2.54
CA ARG A 156 7.38 12.71 -1.42
C ARG A 156 6.76 11.35 -1.06
N TYR A 157 5.48 11.14 -1.40
CA TYR A 157 4.70 9.93 -1.07
C TYR A 157 4.50 8.98 -2.26
N GLN A 158 4.96 9.35 -3.47
CA GLN A 158 4.67 8.58 -4.69
C GLN A 158 5.33 7.19 -4.71
N GLY A 159 6.40 6.99 -3.93
CA GLY A 159 7.08 5.71 -3.75
C GLY A 159 6.58 4.88 -2.57
N ASP A 160 5.67 5.40 -1.74
CA ASP A 160 5.30 4.76 -0.47
C ASP A 160 4.49 3.48 -0.69
N ILE A 161 3.66 3.45 -1.73
CA ILE A 161 2.93 2.24 -2.13
C ILE A 161 3.92 1.15 -2.54
N GLN A 162 4.92 1.47 -3.37
CA GLN A 162 5.95 0.52 -3.78
C GLN A 162 6.73 0.01 -2.56
N TYR A 163 7.06 0.90 -1.62
CA TYR A 163 7.74 0.54 -0.38
C TYR A 163 6.95 -0.49 0.44
N ILE A 164 5.66 -0.25 0.72
CA ILE A 164 4.84 -1.21 1.48
C ILE A 164 4.63 -2.52 0.72
N MET A 165 4.57 -2.50 -0.62
CA MET A 165 4.43 -3.71 -1.43
C MET A 165 5.70 -4.57 -1.39
N ARG A 166 6.89 -3.96 -1.47
CA ARG A 166 8.18 -4.67 -1.31
C ARG A 166 8.29 -5.38 0.03
N CYS A 167 7.72 -4.80 1.08
CA CYS A 167 7.77 -5.39 2.41
C CYS A 167 6.92 -6.64 2.59
N ILE A 168 5.94 -6.88 1.71
CA ILE A 168 5.15 -8.11 1.77
C ILE A 168 5.49 -9.09 0.64
N LEU A 169 6.66 -8.93 0.02
CA LEU A 169 7.25 -9.99 -0.79
C LEU A 169 7.30 -11.24 0.10
N LEU A 170 6.63 -12.30 -0.34
CA LEU A 170 7.07 -13.61 0.08
C LEU A 170 8.40 -13.82 -0.65
N ASP A 171 9.41 -14.25 0.10
CA ASP A 171 10.56 -14.88 -0.51
C ASP A 171 9.98 -16.06 -1.31
N ALA A 172 9.82 -15.85 -2.62
CA ALA A 172 9.49 -16.92 -3.53
C ALA A 172 10.77 -17.74 -3.65
N ASP A 173 10.66 -19.02 -3.33
CA ASP A 173 11.69 -20.03 -3.57
C ASP A 173 12.27 -19.93 -5.00
#